data_AF-A0A522DT27-F1
#
_entry.id   AF-A0A522DT27-F1
#
_cell.length_a   1.000
_cell.length_b   1.000
_cell.length_c   1.000
_cell.angle_alpha   90.00
_cell.angle_beta   90.00
_cell.angle_gamma   90.00
#
_symmetry.space_group_name_H-M   'P 1'
#
loop_
_entity.id
_entity.type
_entity.pdbx_description
1 polymer ?
#
loop_
_entity_poly.entity_id
_entity_poly.type
_entity_poly.pdbx_seq_one_letter_code
_entity_poly.pdbx_strand_id
1 'polypeptide(L)'
;AIRELANREPLALIEYWAVDPDYDGQVFRSAWQDYRGNTLNDDDPLRVVTTTTITVERRPSPRTVCVRAVDVFGFESESTVEIAGTP
;
A
#
# COMPACT_ATOMS: atom_id res chain seq x y z
N ALA A 1 10.25 19.94 -13.08
CA ALA A 1 10.77 19.06 -12.01
C ALA A 1 9.70 18.04 -11.58
N ILE A 2 8.70 18.40 -10.77
CA ILE A 2 7.70 17.44 -10.23
C ILE A 2 6.87 16.75 -11.32
N ARG A 3 6.34 17.48 -12.31
CA ARG A 3 5.52 16.89 -13.38
C ARG A 3 6.27 15.83 -14.21
N GLU A 4 7.57 16.01 -14.38
CA GLU A 4 8.41 15.05 -15.11
C GLU A 4 8.65 13.79 -14.28
N LEU A 5 8.88 13.96 -12.97
CA LEU A 5 8.95 12.84 -12.02
C LEU A 5 7.63 12.06 -12.00
N ALA A 6 6.49 12.75 -11.91
CA ALA A 6 5.17 12.13 -11.93
C ALA A 6 4.94 11.26 -13.18
N ASN A 7 5.43 11.69 -14.34
CA ASN A 7 5.28 10.95 -15.59
C ASN A 7 6.24 9.76 -15.71
N ARG A 8 7.44 9.87 -15.15
CA ARG A 8 8.49 8.83 -15.29
C ARG A 8 8.44 7.79 -14.18
N GLU A 9 8.15 8.22 -12.96
CA GLU A 9 8.21 7.41 -11.73
C GLU A 9 7.09 7.85 -10.77
N PRO A 10 5.81 7.58 -11.10
CA PRO A 10 4.67 8.10 -10.34
C PRO A 10 4.66 7.65 -8.88
N LEU A 11 5.15 6.43 -8.58
CA LEU A 11 5.22 5.90 -7.21
C LEU A 11 6.24 6.65 -6.35
N ALA A 12 7.19 7.38 -6.94
CA ALA A 12 8.09 8.27 -6.22
C ALA A 12 7.39 9.52 -5.67
N LEU A 13 6.07 9.63 -5.77
CA LEU A 13 5.26 10.63 -5.08
C LEU A 13 4.54 10.07 -3.85
N ILE A 14 4.59 8.77 -3.60
CA ILE A 14 3.96 8.18 -2.41
C ILE A 14 4.76 8.62 -1.17
N GLU A 15 4.08 9.24 -0.22
CA GLU A 15 4.60 9.58 1.11
C GLU A 15 4.43 8.41 2.07
N TYR A 16 3.26 7.77 2.02
CA TYR A 16 2.85 6.69 2.89
C TYR A 16 1.94 5.72 2.14
N TRP A 17 2.08 4.43 2.38
CA TRP A 17 1.07 3.46 1.96
C TRP A 17 0.93 2.31 2.93
N ALA A 18 -0.26 1.71 2.95
CA ALA A 18 -0.60 0.62 3.83
C ALA A 18 -1.49 -0.41 3.14
N VAL A 19 -1.51 -1.61 3.71
CA VAL A 19 -2.30 -2.73 3.23
C VAL A 19 -3.18 -3.26 4.37
N ASP A 20 -4.48 -3.34 4.08
CA ASP A 20 -5.45 -4.11 4.84
C ASP A 20 -5.78 -5.38 4.03
N PRO A 21 -5.31 -6.56 4.45
CA PRO A 21 -5.58 -7.80 3.71
C PRO A 21 -7.05 -8.26 3.82
N ASP A 22 -7.82 -7.71 4.77
CA ASP A 22 -9.10 -8.22 5.21
C ASP A 22 -10.16 -7.11 5.30
N TYR A 23 -10.11 -6.16 4.37
CA TYR A 23 -10.93 -4.95 4.37
C TYR A 23 -12.43 -5.27 4.29
N ASP A 24 -13.19 -4.74 5.24
CA ASP A 24 -14.65 -4.97 5.38
C ASP A 24 -15.51 -3.95 4.60
N GLY A 25 -14.88 -3.02 3.88
CA GLY A 25 -15.58 -1.94 3.16
C GLY A 25 -16.00 -0.77 4.04
N GLN A 26 -15.66 -0.77 5.33
CA GLN A 26 -16.03 0.28 6.28
C GLN A 26 -14.82 0.86 6.99
N VAL A 27 -13.99 0.01 7.59
CA VAL A 27 -12.86 0.40 8.43
C VAL A 27 -11.59 -0.21 7.88
N PHE A 28 -10.65 0.65 7.51
CA PHE A 28 -9.32 0.22 7.07
C PHE A 28 -8.46 -0.12 8.28
N ARG A 29 -7.90 -1.34 8.29
CA ARG A 29 -7.04 -1.87 9.35
C ARG A 29 -5.68 -2.21 8.78
N SER A 30 -4.72 -1.30 8.97
CA SER A 30 -3.33 -1.48 8.52
C SER A 30 -2.70 -2.71 9.16
N ALA A 31 -2.42 -3.74 8.37
CA ALA A 31 -1.62 -4.89 8.78
C ALA A 31 -0.14 -4.73 8.43
N TRP A 32 0.14 -3.92 7.41
CA TRP A 32 1.48 -3.53 7.00
C TRP A 32 1.44 -2.12 6.42
N GLN A 33 2.53 -1.37 6.60
CA GLN A 33 2.67 -0.02 6.06
C GLN A 33 4.13 0.34 5.83
N ASP A 34 4.35 1.31 4.95
CA ASP A 34 5.63 1.96 4.75
C ASP A 34 5.46 3.46 4.47
N TYR A 35 6.52 4.23 4.74
CA TYR A 35 6.52 5.67 4.62
C TYR A 35 7.92 6.22 4.34
N ARG A 36 8.00 7.39 3.72
CA ARG A 36 9.28 8.04 3.46
C ARG A 36 10.05 8.29 4.75
N GLY A 37 11.35 8.02 4.69
CA GLY A 37 12.23 8.09 5.86
C GLY A 37 12.22 6.81 6.70
N ASN A 38 11.42 5.80 6.35
CA ASN A 38 11.49 4.49 6.97
C ASN A 38 12.63 3.65 6.39
N THR A 39 13.84 3.86 6.90
CA THR A 39 15.03 3.12 6.44
C THR A 39 15.09 1.67 6.95
N LEU A 40 14.01 1.15 7.56
CA LEU A 40 13.94 -0.27 7.94
C LEU A 40 13.58 -1.16 6.75
N ASN A 41 12.92 -0.59 5.74
CA ASN A 41 12.44 -1.33 4.58
C ASN A 41 13.37 -1.21 3.37
N ASP A 42 14.09 -0.08 3.24
CA ASP A 42 15.18 0.12 2.27
C ASP A 42 16.19 1.18 2.77
N ASP A 43 17.25 1.43 1.99
CA ASP A 43 18.25 2.48 2.27
C ASP A 43 17.92 3.82 1.58
N ASP A 44 16.70 4.01 1.03
CA ASP A 44 16.29 5.23 0.33
C ASP A 44 15.30 6.05 1.18
N PRO A 45 15.77 7.04 1.96
CA PRO A 45 14.91 7.82 2.83
C PRO A 45 13.90 8.70 2.07
N LEU A 46 14.03 8.82 0.75
CA LEU A 46 13.14 9.61 -0.10
C LEU A 46 12.15 8.73 -0.86
N ARG A 47 12.09 7.43 -0.61
CA ARG A 47 11.12 6.53 -1.24
C ARG A 47 10.47 5.63 -0.20
N VAL A 48 9.38 5.02 -0.65
CA VAL A 48 8.79 3.86 -0.01
C VAL A 48 9.16 2.65 -0.84
N VAL A 49 9.17 1.48 -0.22
CA VAL A 49 9.20 0.23 -0.98
C VAL A 49 7.92 0.11 -1.79
N THR A 50 8.04 -0.39 -3.01
CA THR A 50 6.90 -0.53 -3.95
C THR A 50 6.32 -1.94 -3.95
N THR A 51 6.85 -2.83 -3.12
CA THR A 51 6.40 -4.23 -3.01
C THR A 51 6.59 -4.71 -1.59
N THR A 52 5.65 -5.50 -1.11
CA THR A 52 5.71 -6.18 0.19
C THR A 52 5.08 -7.55 0.08
N THR A 53 5.41 -8.45 1.01
CA THR A 53 4.78 -9.75 1.16
C THR A 53 4.21 -9.86 2.56
N ILE A 54 2.90 -10.10 2.66
CA ILE A 54 2.19 -10.23 3.93
C ILE A 54 1.70 -11.66 4.03
N THR A 55 2.10 -12.35 5.11
CA THR A 55 1.55 -13.67 5.42
C THR A 55 0.29 -13.48 6.24
N VAL A 56 -0.80 -14.10 5.78
CA VAL A 56 -2.13 -14.02 6.41
C VAL A 56 -2.68 -15.41 6.60
N GLU A 57 -3.58 -15.58 7.57
CA GLU A 57 -4.26 -16.85 7.79
C GLU A 57 -5.05 -17.25 6.56
N ARG A 58 -4.90 -18.50 6.09
CA ARG A 58 -5.72 -19.02 4.98
C ARG A 58 -7.17 -19.14 5.42
N ARG A 59 -8.09 -18.80 4.52
CA ARG A 59 -9.53 -18.98 4.75
C ARG A 59 -10.24 -19.46 3.49
N PRO A 60 -11.34 -20.24 3.67
CA PRO A 60 -12.11 -20.79 2.56
C PRO A 60 -13.01 -19.76 1.88
N SER A 61 -13.36 -18.67 2.57
CA SER A 61 -14.10 -17.56 2.00
C SER A 61 -13.18 -16.59 1.25
N PRO A 62 -13.69 -15.88 0.23
CA PRO A 62 -12.97 -14.76 -0.37
C PRO A 62 -12.57 -13.71 0.67
N ARG A 63 -11.57 -12.90 0.33
CA ARG A 63 -11.19 -11.70 1.06
C ARG A 63 -11.02 -10.51 0.14
N THR A 64 -11.24 -9.32 0.66
CA THR A 64 -10.91 -8.08 -0.02
C THR A 64 -9.61 -7.53 0.56
N VAL A 65 -8.59 -7.44 -0.27
CA VAL A 65 -7.36 -6.70 0.06
C VAL A 65 -7.57 -5.26 -0.37
N CYS A 66 -7.33 -4.31 0.54
CA CYS A 66 -7.32 -2.89 0.26
C CYS A 66 -5.90 -2.35 0.40
N VAL A 67 -5.47 -1.58 -0.59
CA VAL A 67 -4.26 -0.77 -0.55
C VAL A 67 -4.68 0.68 -0.45
N ARG A 68 -4.14 1.39 0.55
CA ARG A 68 -4.34 2.82 0.73
C ARG A 68 -3.01 3.53 0.62
N ALA A 69 -2.94 4.57 -0.21
CA ALA A 69 -1.74 5.36 -0.41
C ALA A 69 -2.04 6.85 -0.23
N VAL A 70 -1.08 7.56 0.34
CA VAL A 70 -1.07 9.02 0.49
C VAL A 70 0.15 9.56 -0.22
N ASP A 71 -0.04 10.57 -1.08
CA ASP A 71 1.06 11.22 -1.78
C ASP A 71 1.71 12.36 -0.96
N VAL A 72 2.83 12.89 -1.46
CA VAL A 72 3.55 14.02 -0.83
C VAL A 72 2.74 15.33 -0.79
N PHE A 73 1.58 15.38 -1.44
CA PHE A 73 0.65 16.52 -1.39
C PHE A 73 -0.49 16.30 -0.40
N GLY A 74 -0.57 15.13 0.23
CA GLY A 74 -1.58 14.75 1.20
C GLY A 74 -2.87 14.19 0.57
N PHE A 75 -2.88 13.85 -0.72
CA PHE A 75 -4.03 13.19 -1.33
C PHE A 75 -4.02 11.70 -1.03
N GLU A 76 -5.15 11.20 -0.53
CA GLU A 76 -5.37 9.79 -0.27
C GLU A 76 -6.10 9.12 -1.44
N SER A 77 -5.69 7.89 -1.76
CA SER A 77 -6.40 7.02 -2.69
C SER A 77 -6.40 5.57 -2.19
N GLU A 78 -7.45 4.84 -2.56
CA GLU A 78 -7.64 3.44 -2.21
C GLU A 78 -7.84 2.58 -3.46
N SER A 79 -7.39 1.34 -3.41
CA SER A 79 -7.63 0.33 -4.43
C SER A 79 -7.86 -1.01 -3.78
N THR A 80 -8.90 -1.70 -4.23
CA THR A 80 -9.30 -3.00 -3.67
C THR A 80 -9.16 -4.11 -4.70
N VAL A 81 -8.83 -5.31 -4.22
CA VAL A 81 -8.84 -6.54 -5.02
C VAL A 81 -9.45 -7.67 -4.19
N GLU A 82 -10.36 -8.42 -4.80
CA GLU A 82 -10.89 -9.63 -4.19
C GLU A 82 -9.97 -10.81 -4.51
N ILE A 83 -9.60 -11.57 -3.47
CA ILE A 83 -8.84 -12.80 -3.58
C ILE A 83 -9.76 -13.95 -3.21
N ALA A 84 -9.93 -14.90 -4.13
CA ALA A 84 -10.73 -16.09 -3.90
C ALA A 84 -10.20 -16.89 -2.70
N GLY A 85 -11.12 -17.44 -1.89
CA GLY A 85 -10.77 -18.40 -0.86
C GLY A 85 -10.18 -19.65 -1.48
N THR A 86 -9.28 -20.31 -0.77
CA THR A 86 -8.71 -21.59 -1.21
C THR A 86 -9.20 -22.70 -0.28
N PRO A 87 -9.87 -23.75 -0.80
CA PRO A 87 -10.44 -24.82 0.02
C PRO A 87 -9.40 -25.58 0.83
#